data_AF-A0A143Y386-F1
#
_entry.id   AF-A0A143Y386-F1
#
_cell.length_a   1.000
_cell.length_b   1.000
_cell.length_c   1.000
_cell.angle_alpha   90.00
_cell.angle_beta   90.00
_cell.angle_gamma   90.00
#
_symmetry.space_group_name_H-M   'P 1'
#
loop_
_entity.id
_entity.type
_entity.pdbx_description
1 polymer ?
#
loop_
_entity_poly.entity_id
_entity_poly.type
_entity_poly.pdbx_seq_one_letter_code
_entity_poly.pdbx_strand_id
1 'polypeptide(L)'
;MEFQAFKNKIWLSSPTMHGEELKYVTEAYETNWMSTVGANINEIERIVCEKLGCGHAVALSAGTASLHMAVKLAGERIYGQTQLGKGALDGHRVITV
;
A
#
# COMPACT_ATOMS: atom_id res chain seq x y z
N MET A 1 3.15 0.90 -42.46
CA MET A 1 3.31 2.02 -41.52
C MET A 1 4.69 1.89 -40.92
N GLU A 2 5.64 2.76 -41.27
CA GLU A 2 6.98 2.72 -40.67
C GLU A 2 6.94 3.34 -39.27
N PHE A 3 7.42 2.61 -38.27
CA PHE A 3 7.49 3.08 -36.89
C PHE A 3 8.87 3.72 -36.67
N GLN A 4 8.92 5.05 -36.52
CA GLN A 4 10.15 5.73 -36.10
C GLN A 4 10.25 5.69 -34.57
N ALA A 5 11.39 5.19 -34.08
CA ALA A 5 11.70 5.24 -32.65
C ALA A 5 11.93 6.69 -32.19
N PHE A 6 11.46 7.02 -30.99
CA PHE A 6 11.71 8.34 -30.40
C PHE A 6 13.21 8.54 -30.15
N LYS A 7 13.70 9.77 -30.40
CA LYS A 7 15.10 10.14 -30.13
C LYS A 7 15.48 10.01 -28.67
N ASN A 8 14.54 10.28 -27.76
CA ASN A 8 14.74 10.22 -26.32
C ASN A 8 13.80 9.19 -25.70
N LYS A 9 14.24 8.59 -24.60
CA LYS A 9 13.41 7.67 -23.81
C LYS A 9 12.19 8.41 -23.28
N ILE A 10 11.00 7.93 -23.64
CA ILE A 10 9.74 8.42 -23.10
C ILE A 10 9.35 7.53 -21.93
N TRP A 11 9.26 8.12 -20.74
CA TRP A 11 8.75 7.44 -19.55
C TRP A 11 7.23 7.56 -19.51
N LEU A 12 6.53 6.45 -19.21
CA LEU A 12 5.06 6.46 -19.09
C LEU A 12 4.59 7.11 -17.79
N SER A 13 5.34 6.93 -16.72
CA SER A 13 5.05 7.47 -15.39
C SER A 13 6.35 7.60 -14.61
N SER A 14 7.00 8.76 -14.70
CA SER A 14 8.13 9.09 -13.85
C SER A 14 7.65 9.60 -12.50
N PRO A 15 8.33 9.27 -11.39
CA PRO A 15 8.08 9.93 -10.11
C PRO A 15 8.16 11.45 -10.28
N THR A 16 7.17 12.17 -9.75
CA THR A 16 7.14 13.64 -9.77
C THR A 16 7.24 14.12 -8.33
N MET A 17 8.32 14.83 -8.02
CA MET A 17 8.57 15.43 -6.71
C MET A 17 8.13 16.90 -6.75
N HIS A 18 7.29 17.33 -5.82
CA HIS A 18 6.74 18.68 -5.73
C HIS A 18 7.49 19.57 -4.74
N GLY A 19 8.42 19.00 -3.96
CA GLY A 19 9.36 19.71 -3.08
C GLY A 19 9.20 19.33 -1.62
N GLU A 20 7.96 19.27 -1.12
CA GLU A 20 7.68 18.97 0.30
C GLU A 20 8.04 17.52 0.67
N GLU A 21 8.10 16.60 -0.29
CA GLU A 21 8.41 15.20 -0.01
C GLU A 21 9.77 15.03 0.67
N LEU A 22 10.78 15.84 0.29
CA LEU A 22 12.10 15.80 0.91
C LEU A 22 12.05 16.26 2.37
N LYS A 23 11.24 17.27 2.68
CA LYS A 23 11.08 17.78 4.04
C LYS A 23 10.54 16.70 4.97
N TYR A 24 9.53 15.94 4.56
CA TYR A 24 8.98 14.85 5.38
C TYR A 24 9.99 13.71 5.60
N VAL A 25 10.83 13.41 4.60
CA VAL A 25 11.91 12.43 4.74
C VAL A 25 12.98 12.94 5.71
N THR A 26 13.38 14.21 5.60
CA THR A 26 14.33 14.85 6.53
C THR A 26 13.79 14.86 7.95
N GLU A 27 12.52 15.19 8.16
CA GLU A 27 11.88 15.16 9.48
C GLU A 27 11.88 13.76 10.09
N ALA A 28 11.56 12.73 9.32
CA ALA A 28 11.62 11.34 9.79
C ALA A 28 13.05 10.92 10.18
N TYR A 29 14.05 11.41 9.44
CA TYR A 29 15.46 11.18 9.75
C TYR A 29 15.88 11.89 11.04
N GLU A 30 15.61 13.19 11.16
CA GLU A 30 15.98 14.02 12.32
C GLU A 30 15.31 13.57 13.61
N THR A 31 14.06 13.11 13.53
CA THR A 31 13.31 12.59 14.67
C THR A 31 13.61 11.11 14.97
N ASN A 32 14.54 10.50 14.23
CA ASN A 32 14.94 9.09 14.36
C ASN A 32 13.78 8.09 14.19
N TRP A 33 12.76 8.46 13.39
CA TRP A 33 11.61 7.61 13.05
C TRP A 33 11.73 7.03 11.64
N MET A 34 12.87 6.42 11.32
CA MET A 34 13.08 5.65 10.10
C MET A 34 12.64 4.19 10.28
N SER A 35 11.38 3.99 10.65
CA SER A 35 10.83 2.67 10.97
C SER A 35 9.43 2.49 10.37
N THR A 36 8.78 1.36 10.66
CA THR A 36 7.38 1.08 10.30
C THR A 36 6.36 1.80 11.20
N VAL A 37 6.83 2.77 11.98
CA VAL A 37 6.07 3.58 12.94
C VAL A 37 6.63 5.00 12.90
N GLY A 38 5.77 6.00 13.03
CA GLY A 38 6.18 7.41 13.03
C GLY A 38 5.05 8.37 12.67
N ALA A 39 5.27 9.67 12.91
CA ALA A 39 4.28 10.71 12.71
C ALA A 39 3.75 10.76 11.25
N ASN A 40 4.65 10.64 10.27
CA ASN A 40 4.29 10.62 8.85
C ASN A 40 3.33 9.46 8.48
N ILE A 41 3.48 8.30 9.13
CA ILE A 41 2.62 7.13 8.91
C ILE A 41 1.23 7.37 9.50
N ASN A 42 1.17 7.87 10.73
CA ASN A 42 -0.11 8.18 11.37
C ASN A 42 -0.87 9.25 10.57
N GLU A 43 -0.15 10.25 10.05
CA GLU A 43 -0.77 11.35 9.31
C GLU A 43 -1.29 10.92 7.95
N ILE A 44 -0.56 10.07 7.20
CA ILE A 44 -1.08 9.56 5.93
C ILE A 44 -2.31 8.67 6.14
N GLU A 45 -2.34 7.86 7.21
CA GLU A 45 -3.53 7.07 7.56
C GLU A 45 -4.74 7.97 7.84
N ARG A 46 -4.56 9.04 8.63
CA ARG A 46 -5.61 10.04 8.91
C ARG A 46 -6.10 10.72 7.63
N ILE A 47 -5.20 11.22 6.79
CA ILE A 47 -5.55 11.91 5.53
C ILE A 47 -6.30 10.97 4.59
N VAL A 48 -5.89 9.70 4.50
CA VAL A 48 -6.58 8.70 3.68
C VAL A 48 -8.00 8.46 4.18
N CYS A 49 -8.20 8.32 5.49
CA CYS A 49 -9.54 8.21 6.09
C CYS A 49 -10.43 9.39 5.71
N GLU A 50 -9.93 10.62 5.86
CA GLU A 50 -10.67 11.84 5.53
C GLU A 50 -11.00 11.93 4.03
N LYS A 51 -10.04 11.59 3.18
CA LYS A 51 -10.21 11.66 1.73
C LYS A 51 -11.20 10.63 1.19
N LEU A 52 -11.24 9.44 1.79
CA LEU A 52 -12.10 8.33 1.34
C LEU A 52 -13.41 8.23 2.11
N GLY A 53 -13.54 8.93 3.24
CA GLY A 53 -14.70 8.83 4.14
C GLY A 53 -14.78 7.48 4.86
N CYS A 54 -13.65 6.79 5.09
CA CYS A 54 -13.60 5.54 5.84
C CYS A 54 -13.19 5.79 7.30
N GLY A 55 -13.62 4.91 8.21
CA GLY A 55 -13.33 5.07 9.64
C GLY A 55 -11.89 4.74 10.02
N HIS A 56 -11.20 3.91 9.25
CA HIS A 56 -9.84 3.44 9.54
C HIS A 56 -9.06 3.21 8.24
N ALA A 57 -7.74 3.42 8.32
CA ALA A 57 -6.76 3.12 7.29
C ALA A 57 -5.53 2.51 7.96
N VAL A 58 -4.82 1.64 7.25
CA VAL A 58 -3.58 1.00 7.72
C VAL A 58 -2.56 1.09 6.59
N ALA A 59 -1.44 1.76 6.84
CA ALA A 59 -0.33 1.88 5.91
C ALA A 59 0.47 0.57 5.85
N LEU A 60 0.74 0.11 4.63
CA LEU A 60 1.48 -1.13 4.37
C LEU A 60 2.56 -0.88 3.33
N SER A 61 3.53 -1.80 3.24
CA SER A 61 4.71 -1.64 2.39
C SER A 61 4.42 -1.59 0.89
N ALA A 62 3.32 -2.20 0.44
CA ALA A 62 2.91 -2.24 -0.95
C ALA A 62 1.42 -2.59 -1.09
N GLY A 63 0.82 -2.26 -2.24
CA GLY A 63 -0.58 -2.61 -2.54
C GLY A 63 -0.86 -4.12 -2.50
N THR A 64 0.09 -4.96 -2.90
CA THR A 64 -0.04 -6.43 -2.80
C THR A 64 -0.13 -6.89 -1.34
N ALA A 65 0.60 -6.25 -0.42
CA ALA A 65 0.51 -6.55 1.00
C ALA A 65 -0.86 -6.13 1.55
N SER A 66 -1.41 -5.00 1.10
CA SER A 66 -2.77 -4.55 1.44
C SER A 66 -3.83 -5.54 1.00
N LEU A 67 -3.77 -6.02 -0.24
CA LEU A 67 -4.69 -7.04 -0.74
C LEU A 67 -4.54 -8.36 0.02
N HIS A 68 -3.30 -8.78 0.30
CA HIS A 68 -3.03 -9.99 1.07
C HIS A 68 -3.66 -9.92 2.47
N MET A 69 -3.45 -8.82 3.21
CA MET A 69 -4.02 -8.65 4.55
C MET A 69 -5.55 -8.52 4.51
N ALA A 70 -6.11 -7.84 3.51
CA ALA A 70 -7.56 -7.71 3.35
C ALA A 70 -8.22 -9.09 3.11
N VAL A 71 -7.66 -9.90 2.21
CA VAL A 71 -8.15 -11.25 1.93
C VAL A 71 -7.99 -12.16 3.15
N LYS A 72 -6.84 -12.08 3.84
CA LYS A 72 -6.59 -12.87 5.05
C LYS A 72 -7.61 -12.55 6.14
N LEU A 73 -7.85 -11.27 6.43
CA LEU A 73 -8.83 -10.84 7.42
C LEU A 73 -10.26 -11.25 7.03
N ALA A 74 -10.63 -11.13 5.76
CA ALA A 74 -11.94 -11.58 5.28
C ALA A 74 -12.11 -13.10 5.42
N GLY A 75 -11.08 -13.87 5.07
CA GLY A 75 -11.06 -15.33 5.26
C GLY A 75 -11.20 -15.72 6.72
N GLU A 76 -10.43 -15.10 7.62
CA GLU A 76 -10.52 -15.34 9.06
C GLU A 76 -11.91 -15.00 9.63
N ARG A 77 -12.53 -13.93 9.14
CA ARG A 77 -13.87 -13.51 9.58
C ARG A 77 -14.97 -14.47 9.13
N ILE A 78 -14.85 -15.07 7.94
CA ILE A 78 -15.89 -15.94 7.36
C ILE A 78 -15.68 -17.40 7.77
N TYR A 79 -14.44 -17.89 7.77
CA TYR A 79 -14.10 -19.30 7.93
C TYR A 79 -13.42 -19.62 9.27
N GLY A 80 -13.06 -18.61 10.05
CA GLY A 80 -12.33 -18.77 11.30
C GLY A 80 -10.81 -18.81 11.11
N GLN A 81 -10.10 -19.07 12.21
CA GLN A 81 -8.64 -19.02 12.23
C GLN A 81 -8.01 -20.06 11.30
N THR A 82 -7.08 -19.61 10.45
CA THR A 82 -6.39 -20.49 9.50
C THR A 82 -5.42 -21.44 10.20
N GLN A 83 -5.30 -22.66 9.67
CA GLN A 83 -4.29 -23.62 10.12
C GLN A 83 -2.87 -23.11 9.77
N LEU A 84 -1.92 -23.33 10.68
CA LEU A 84 -0.51 -23.01 10.45
C LEU A 84 0.01 -23.69 9.18
N GLY A 85 0.70 -22.93 8.34
CA GLY A 85 1.26 -23.40 7.07
C GLY A 85 0.27 -23.43 5.90
N LYS A 86 -0.97 -23.00 6.09
CA LYS A 86 -2.00 -22.93 5.04
C LYS A 86 -2.44 -21.49 4.77
N GLY A 87 -2.88 -21.24 3.54
CA GLY A 87 -3.44 -19.94 3.15
C GLY A 87 -4.84 -19.73 3.73
N ALA A 88 -5.24 -18.46 3.90
CA ALA A 88 -6.53 -18.09 4.51
C ALA A 88 -7.77 -18.60 3.76
N LEU A 89 -7.60 -19.08 2.53
CA LEU A 89 -8.64 -19.60 1.65
C LEU A 89 -8.43 -21.10 1.32
N ASP A 90 -7.52 -21.79 2.02
CA ASP A 90 -7.25 -23.22 1.79
C ASP A 90 -8.53 -24.05 1.92
N GLY A 91 -8.85 -24.86 0.91
CA GLY A 91 -10.07 -25.67 0.87
C GLY A 91 -11.36 -24.90 0.60
N HIS A 92 -11.32 -23.59 0.41
CA HIS A 92 -12.49 -22.75 0.13
C HIS A 92 -12.54 -22.34 -1.35
N ARG A 93 -13.72 -22.45 -1.96
CA ARG A 93 -13.94 -21.92 -3.31
C ARG A 93 -14.18 -20.43 -3.23
N VAL A 94 -13.31 -19.65 -3.88
CA VAL A 94 -13.49 -18.20 -4.03
C VAL A 94 -13.79 -17.91 -5.48
N ILE A 95 -14.94 -17.29 -5.73
CA ILE A 95 -15.32 -16.80 -7.05
C ILE A 95 -14.97 -15.31 -7.06
N THR A 96 -13.92 -14.95 -7.78
CA THR A 96 -13.62 -13.56 -8.11
C THR A 96 -14.42 -13.17 -9.35
N VAL A 97 -15.03 -11.98 -9.34
CA VAL A 97 -15.68 -11.38 -10.51
C VAL A 97 -14.66 -10.77 -11.47
#